data_AF-A0A9D1CYW9-F1
#
_entry.id   AF-A0A9D1CYW9-F1
#
_cell.length_a   1.000
_cell.length_b   1.000
_cell.length_c   1.000
_cell.angle_alpha   90.00
_cell.angle_beta   90.00
_cell.angle_gamma   90.00
#
_symmetry.space_group_name_H-M   'P 1'
#
loop_
_entity.id
_entity.type
_entity.pdbx_description
1 polymer ?
#
loop_
_entity_poly.entity_id
_entity_poly.type
_entity_poly.pdbx_seq_one_letter_code
_entity_poly.pdbx_strand_id
1 'polypeptide(L)'
;MFGNNMKKLIIVCDNKTEKYGNYLLQLISSKDDTENDVVGIEDGTVEAVVWSEKNYRDNKATISSKEHILFLGNGEVSKKECNSGMKMYYDQFGMTYGWLGNRGVLRVTTEIDDEEEYNKFVELYLNFDLDFEEIEFKDFRETVSNTVDKKTKGLFSKNKFTKAAMTAGGLAAGLAAGGLVGVAGAGIIGSKVVSVNRQKKMKQQQYHTLVVAFYREGLAKFLED
;
A
#
# COMPACT_ATOMS: atom_id res chain seq x y z
N MET A 1 -12.84 -17.23 -38.79
CA MET A 1 -11.58 -17.55 -38.08
C MET A 1 -11.27 -16.38 -37.17
N PHE A 2 -11.81 -16.39 -35.94
CA PHE A 2 -11.40 -15.40 -34.95
C PHE A 2 -10.12 -15.94 -34.33
N GLY A 3 -8.99 -15.41 -34.77
CA GLY A 3 -7.73 -15.68 -34.08
C GLY A 3 -7.90 -15.22 -32.64
N ASN A 4 -7.57 -16.07 -31.67
CA ASN A 4 -7.39 -15.65 -30.29
C ASN A 4 -6.41 -14.48 -30.30
N ASN A 5 -6.91 -13.25 -30.21
CA ASN A 5 -6.08 -12.04 -30.16
C ASN A 5 -5.51 -11.95 -28.75
N MET A 6 -4.50 -12.76 -28.49
CA MET A 6 -3.77 -12.78 -27.24
C MET A 6 -3.25 -11.37 -26.93
N LYS A 7 -3.72 -10.78 -25.84
CA LYS A 7 -3.36 -9.42 -25.43
C LYS A 7 -2.06 -9.47 -24.63
N LYS A 8 -1.14 -8.56 -24.92
CA LYS A 8 0.11 -8.44 -24.18
C LYS A 8 -0.01 -7.40 -23.07
N LEU A 9 0.36 -7.82 -21.85
CA LEU A 9 0.36 -6.99 -20.65
C LEU A 9 1.76 -6.93 -20.05
N ILE A 10 2.28 -5.71 -19.87
CA ILE A 10 3.53 -5.47 -19.16
C ILE A 10 3.21 -4.87 -17.79
N ILE A 11 3.51 -5.60 -16.73
CA ILE A 11 3.34 -5.16 -15.35
C ILE A 11 4.66 -4.55 -14.90
N VAL A 12 4.69 -3.24 -14.68
CA VAL A 12 5.89 -2.50 -14.27
C VAL A 12 5.85 -2.26 -12.77
N CYS A 13 6.82 -2.80 -12.05
CA CYS A 13 6.90 -2.72 -10.58
C CYS A 13 8.19 -2.06 -10.09
N ASP A 14 8.13 -1.54 -8.87
CA ASP A 14 9.33 -1.20 -8.10
C ASP A 14 9.75 -2.40 -7.22
N ASN A 15 10.94 -2.33 -6.61
CA ASN A 15 11.47 -3.42 -5.80
C ASN A 15 10.59 -3.77 -4.57
N LYS A 16 9.75 -2.84 -4.09
CA LYS A 16 8.85 -3.07 -2.95
C LYS A 16 7.56 -3.74 -3.39
N THR A 17 7.17 -3.52 -4.64
CA THR A 17 5.89 -3.98 -5.20
C THR A 17 6.01 -5.16 -6.16
N GLU A 18 7.23 -5.55 -6.55
CA GLU A 18 7.53 -6.69 -7.42
C GLU A 18 6.80 -7.98 -6.99
N LYS A 19 6.76 -8.28 -5.69
CA LYS A 19 6.04 -9.46 -5.18
C LYS A 19 4.54 -9.45 -5.52
N TYR A 20 3.91 -8.28 -5.58
CA TYR A 20 2.50 -8.14 -5.96
C TYR A 20 2.31 -8.18 -7.48
N GLY A 21 3.27 -7.67 -8.24
CA GLY A 21 3.28 -7.85 -9.70
C GLY A 21 3.40 -9.32 -10.10
N ASN A 22 4.29 -10.06 -9.43
CA ASN A 22 4.40 -11.51 -9.60
C ASN A 22 3.13 -12.24 -9.13
N TYR A 23 2.48 -11.76 -8.07
CA TYR A 23 1.21 -12.32 -7.64
C TYR A 23 0.11 -12.13 -8.70
N LEU A 24 -0.01 -10.93 -9.29
CA LEU A 24 -0.93 -10.70 -10.41
C LEU A 24 -0.60 -11.58 -11.62
N LEU A 25 0.67 -11.77 -11.94
CA LEU A 25 1.11 -12.67 -13.00
C LEU A 25 0.66 -14.12 -12.73
N GLN A 26 0.75 -14.58 -11.48
CA GLN A 26 0.29 -15.90 -11.07
C GLN A 26 -1.22 -16.05 -11.18
N LEU A 27 -1.99 -15.01 -10.80
CA LEU A 27 -3.44 -15.00 -11.00
C LEU A 27 -3.80 -15.10 -12.49
N ILE A 28 -3.20 -14.28 -13.34
CA ILE A 28 -3.42 -14.32 -14.80
C ILE A 28 -3.04 -15.67 -15.42
N SER A 29 -2.06 -16.36 -14.84
CA SER A 29 -1.61 -17.67 -15.31
C SER A 29 -2.36 -18.84 -14.67
N SER A 30 -3.25 -18.55 -13.71
CA SER A 30 -4.10 -19.56 -13.09
C SER A 30 -5.15 -20.04 -14.07
N LYS A 31 -5.73 -21.21 -13.80
CA LYS A 31 -6.81 -21.80 -14.58
C LYS A 31 -8.00 -22.03 -13.67
N ASP A 32 -8.58 -20.94 -13.26
CA ASP A 32 -9.71 -20.86 -12.33
C ASP A 32 -11.06 -20.73 -13.05
N ASP A 33 -11.04 -20.58 -14.37
CA ASP A 33 -12.23 -20.64 -15.21
C ASP A 33 -12.87 -22.04 -15.24
N THR A 34 -14.19 -22.06 -15.30
CA THR A 34 -14.99 -23.27 -15.51
C THR A 34 -15.82 -23.15 -16.78
N GLU A 35 -16.49 -24.22 -17.22
CA GLU A 35 -17.34 -24.18 -18.43
C GLU A 35 -18.43 -23.09 -18.39
N ASN A 36 -18.81 -22.61 -17.20
CA ASN A 36 -19.92 -21.66 -17.02
C ASN A 36 -19.54 -20.35 -16.30
N ASP A 37 -18.30 -20.19 -15.84
CA ASP A 37 -17.88 -19.03 -15.06
C ASP A 37 -16.44 -18.65 -15.35
N VAL A 38 -16.21 -17.34 -15.52
CA VAL A 38 -14.89 -16.76 -15.82
C VAL A 38 -14.45 -15.91 -14.63
N VAL A 39 -13.29 -16.23 -14.06
CA VAL A 39 -12.76 -15.51 -12.90
C VAL A 39 -11.77 -14.44 -13.38
N GLY A 40 -12.21 -13.19 -13.41
CA GLY A 40 -11.40 -12.05 -13.82
C GLY A 40 -11.24 -11.92 -15.33
N ILE A 41 -10.42 -12.76 -15.98
CA ILE A 41 -10.20 -12.77 -17.43
C ILE A 41 -10.08 -14.19 -17.97
N GLU A 42 -10.60 -14.43 -19.17
CA GLU A 42 -10.60 -15.75 -19.80
C GLU A 42 -9.19 -16.35 -19.92
N ASP A 43 -9.06 -17.60 -19.48
CA ASP A 43 -7.84 -18.38 -19.49
C ASP A 43 -7.13 -18.34 -20.86
N GLY A 44 -5.84 -17.98 -20.85
CA GLY A 44 -5.01 -18.00 -22.05
C GLY A 44 -5.26 -16.88 -23.05
N THR A 45 -6.08 -15.88 -22.70
CA THR A 45 -6.31 -14.70 -23.55
C THR A 45 -5.28 -13.57 -23.33
N VAL A 46 -4.52 -13.62 -22.24
CA VAL A 46 -3.53 -12.60 -21.87
C VAL A 46 -2.16 -13.21 -21.67
N GLU A 47 -1.16 -12.63 -22.34
CA GLU A 47 0.25 -12.90 -22.10
C GLU A 47 0.83 -11.76 -21.25
N ALA A 48 1.12 -12.04 -19.98
CA ALA A 48 1.63 -11.05 -19.04
C ALA A 48 3.12 -11.24 -18.73
N VAL A 49 3.85 -10.14 -18.54
CA VAL A 49 5.26 -10.14 -18.12
C VAL A 49 5.46 -9.12 -17.00
N VAL A 50 6.34 -9.41 -16.04
CA VAL A 50 6.70 -8.46 -14.97
C VAL A 50 8.06 -7.84 -15.27
N TRP A 51 8.10 -6.50 -15.34
CA TRP A 51 9.31 -5.72 -15.56
C TRP A 51 9.61 -4.83 -14.37
N SER A 52 10.90 -4.63 -14.10
CA SER A 52 11.36 -3.56 -13.22
C SER A 52 11.20 -2.19 -13.91
N GLU A 53 11.12 -1.11 -13.13
CA GLU A 53 11.13 0.25 -13.67
C GLU A 53 12.34 0.52 -14.58
N LYS A 54 13.49 -0.10 -14.29
CA LYS A 54 14.69 0.01 -15.13
C LYS A 54 14.46 -0.64 -16.50
N ASN A 55 14.01 -1.89 -16.52
CA ASN A 55 13.74 -2.61 -17.77
C ASN A 55 12.70 -1.88 -18.62
N TYR A 56 11.68 -1.31 -17.98
CA TYR A 56 10.70 -0.47 -18.67
C TYR A 56 11.35 0.76 -19.33
N ARG A 57 12.19 1.51 -18.62
CA ARG A 57 12.88 2.68 -19.18
C ARG A 57 13.77 2.31 -20.35
N ASP A 58 14.56 1.26 -20.20
CA ASP A 58 15.54 0.81 -21.21
C ASP A 58 14.85 0.31 -22.49
N ASN A 59 13.64 -0.23 -22.37
CA ASN A 59 12.86 -0.75 -23.49
C ASN A 59 11.70 0.17 -23.92
N LYS A 60 11.48 1.33 -23.28
CA LYS A 60 10.29 2.17 -23.52
C LYS A 60 10.09 2.52 -24.99
N ALA A 61 11.18 2.75 -25.73
CA ALA A 61 11.16 3.11 -27.14
C ALA A 61 10.74 1.96 -28.08
N THR A 62 10.84 0.69 -27.62
CA THR A 62 10.44 -0.48 -28.40
C THR A 62 9.00 -0.89 -28.15
N ILE A 63 8.40 -0.39 -27.05
CA ILE A 63 7.01 -0.67 -26.70
C ILE A 63 6.08 0.19 -27.56
N SER A 64 5.21 -0.49 -28.30
CA SER A 64 4.16 0.11 -29.12
C SER A 64 3.01 0.66 -28.26
N SER A 65 2.20 1.51 -28.87
CA SER A 65 0.98 2.01 -28.23
C SER A 65 -0.09 0.93 -28.03
N LYS A 66 0.02 -0.24 -28.69
CA LYS A 66 -0.96 -1.35 -28.61
C LYS A 66 -0.76 -2.24 -27.39
N GLU A 67 0.42 -2.21 -26.78
CA GLU A 67 0.73 -3.02 -25.60
C GLU A 67 0.17 -2.35 -24.34
N HIS A 68 -0.51 -3.15 -23.52
CA HIS A 68 -1.05 -2.69 -22.25
C HIS A 68 0.08 -2.66 -21.23
N ILE A 69 0.18 -1.54 -20.51
CA ILE A 69 1.18 -1.37 -19.46
C ILE A 69 0.50 -0.98 -18.17
N LEU A 70 0.76 -1.76 -17.13
CA LEU A 70 0.20 -1.58 -15.80
C LEU A 70 1.31 -1.22 -14.83
N PHE A 71 1.25 -0.02 -14.26
CA PHE A 71 2.20 0.41 -13.25
C PHE A 71 1.69 0.02 -11.86
N LEU A 72 2.44 -0.81 -11.13
CA LEU A 72 2.09 -1.26 -9.80
C LEU A 72 3.00 -0.59 -8.76
N GLY A 73 2.42 0.33 -7.99
CA GLY A 73 3.10 1.11 -6.97
C GLY A 73 3.12 2.61 -7.27
N ASN A 74 3.78 3.34 -6.37
CA ASN A 74 3.88 4.79 -6.41
C ASN A 74 5.32 5.25 -6.74
N GLY A 75 6.00 4.47 -7.59
CA GLY A 75 7.35 4.74 -8.06
C GLY A 75 7.43 5.97 -8.98
N GLU A 76 8.65 6.40 -9.27
CA GLU A 76 8.88 7.61 -10.07
C GLU A 76 8.38 7.44 -11.51
N VAL A 77 8.52 6.23 -12.08
CA VAL A 77 8.01 5.94 -13.43
C VAL A 77 6.50 6.05 -13.45
N SER A 78 5.84 5.36 -12.51
CA SER A 78 4.39 5.37 -12.37
C SER A 78 3.84 6.80 -12.32
N LYS A 79 4.43 7.67 -11.49
CA LYS A 79 4.01 9.08 -11.38
C LYS A 79 4.15 9.86 -12.69
N LYS A 80 5.26 9.68 -13.40
CA LYS A 80 5.52 10.42 -14.66
C LYS A 80 4.59 9.97 -15.79
N GLU A 81 4.34 8.67 -15.91
CA GLU A 81 3.50 8.11 -16.98
C GLU A 81 2.01 8.27 -16.69
N CYS A 82 1.60 8.24 -15.42
CA CYS A 82 0.19 8.26 -15.00
C CYS A 82 -0.24 9.63 -14.45
N ASN A 83 0.29 10.71 -15.03
CA ASN A 83 -0.01 12.09 -14.63
C ASN A 83 -1.51 12.46 -14.75
N SER A 84 -1.87 13.58 -14.12
CA SER A 84 -3.24 14.11 -13.97
C SER A 84 -4.05 14.08 -15.29
N GLY A 85 -5.05 13.21 -15.35
CA GLY A 85 -5.88 12.97 -16.54
C GLY A 85 -6.39 11.53 -16.63
N MET A 86 -5.74 10.60 -15.92
CA MET A 86 -6.19 9.23 -15.79
C MET A 86 -7.50 9.12 -15.00
N LYS A 87 -8.46 8.35 -15.53
CA LYS A 87 -9.71 8.06 -14.82
C LYS A 87 -9.46 6.98 -13.78
N MET A 88 -9.84 7.26 -12.54
CA MET A 88 -9.81 6.29 -11.45
C MET A 88 -11.14 5.53 -11.45
N TYR A 89 -11.06 4.20 -11.46
CA TYR A 89 -12.22 3.31 -11.46
C TYR A 89 -12.48 2.72 -10.08
N TYR A 90 -11.48 2.75 -9.20
CA TYR A 90 -11.56 2.28 -7.83
C TYR A 90 -10.72 3.17 -6.92
N ASP A 91 -11.31 3.59 -5.80
CA ASP A 91 -10.68 4.38 -4.75
C ASP A 91 -11.38 4.09 -3.41
N GLN A 92 -10.86 3.13 -2.66
CA GLN A 92 -11.39 2.72 -1.37
C GLN A 92 -10.25 2.29 -0.43
N PHE A 93 -10.34 2.63 0.85
CA PHE A 93 -9.38 2.23 1.89
C PHE A 93 -7.93 2.49 1.50
N GLY A 94 -7.65 3.62 0.84
CA GLY A 94 -6.32 3.99 0.35
C GLY A 94 -5.80 3.18 -0.85
N MET A 95 -6.57 2.21 -1.35
CA MET A 95 -6.30 1.42 -2.53
C MET A 95 -6.92 2.07 -3.75
N THR A 96 -6.12 2.32 -4.78
CA THR A 96 -6.59 2.98 -6.01
C THR A 96 -6.13 2.24 -7.25
N TYR A 97 -7.03 2.11 -8.24
CA TYR A 97 -6.65 1.77 -9.59
C TYR A 97 -7.40 2.59 -10.64
N GLY A 98 -6.74 2.82 -11.77
CA GLY A 98 -7.27 3.60 -12.89
C GLY A 98 -6.47 3.37 -14.15
N TRP A 99 -7.01 3.81 -15.28
CA TRP A 99 -6.32 3.73 -16.57
C TRP A 99 -6.76 4.83 -17.54
N LEU A 100 -5.94 5.03 -18.57
CA LEU A 100 -6.18 5.89 -19.71
C LEU A 100 -5.64 5.20 -20.96
N GLY A 101 -6.54 4.63 -21.76
CA GLY A 101 -6.18 3.69 -22.83
C GLY A 101 -5.30 2.56 -22.27
N ASN A 102 -4.25 2.21 -23.01
CA ASN A 102 -3.35 1.09 -22.71
C ASN A 102 -2.34 1.35 -21.57
N ARG A 103 -2.61 2.33 -20.69
CA ARG A 103 -1.78 2.70 -19.54
C ARG A 103 -2.63 2.69 -18.29
N GLY A 104 -2.34 1.78 -17.36
CA GLY A 104 -3.03 1.64 -16.08
C GLY A 104 -2.10 1.85 -14.88
N VAL A 105 -2.68 2.20 -13.73
CA VAL A 105 -1.96 2.32 -12.46
C VAL A 105 -2.73 1.61 -11.35
N LEU A 106 -2.01 0.86 -10.51
CA LEU A 106 -2.46 0.34 -9.23
C LEU A 106 -1.54 0.92 -8.16
N ARG A 107 -2.09 1.57 -7.13
CA ARG A 107 -1.27 2.12 -6.04
C ARG A 107 -2.05 2.21 -4.74
N VAL A 108 -1.30 2.07 -3.64
CA VAL A 108 -1.79 2.38 -2.30
C VAL A 108 -1.25 3.75 -1.90
N THR A 109 -2.15 4.71 -1.68
CA THR A 109 -1.81 6.12 -1.41
C THR A 109 -1.97 6.51 0.05
N THR A 110 -2.99 5.98 0.71
CA THR A 110 -3.34 6.32 2.10
C THR A 110 -3.20 5.10 3.00
N GLU A 111 -2.74 5.36 4.22
CA GLU A 111 -2.62 4.37 5.29
C GLU A 111 -3.92 4.36 6.10
N ILE A 112 -4.40 3.16 6.48
CA ILE A 112 -5.60 3.02 7.33
C ILE A 112 -5.14 3.22 8.76
N ASP A 113 -5.64 4.28 9.40
CA ASP A 113 -5.24 4.65 10.76
C ASP A 113 -6.37 4.44 11.78
N ASP A 114 -7.59 4.15 11.32
CA ASP A 114 -8.78 3.98 12.14
C ASP A 114 -9.26 2.52 12.17
N GLU A 115 -9.71 2.09 13.35
CA GLU A 115 -10.18 0.71 13.59
C GLU A 115 -11.49 0.42 12.86
N GLU A 116 -12.41 1.38 12.80
CA GLU A 116 -13.68 1.20 12.08
C GLU A 116 -13.45 1.12 10.57
N GLU A 117 -12.53 1.93 10.04
CA GLU A 117 -12.10 1.84 8.64
C GLU A 117 -11.40 0.51 8.34
N TYR A 118 -10.57 0.01 9.26
CA TYR A 118 -9.94 -1.29 9.10
C TYR A 118 -10.95 -2.44 9.14
N ASN A 119 -11.94 -2.40 10.02
CA ASN A 119 -12.97 -3.44 10.07
C ASN A 119 -13.80 -3.49 8.78
N LYS A 120 -14.10 -2.34 8.17
CA LYS A 120 -14.73 -2.29 6.84
C LYS A 120 -13.82 -2.82 5.74
N PHE A 121 -12.51 -2.57 5.85
CA PHE A 121 -11.52 -3.18 4.97
C PHE A 121 -11.43 -4.71 5.15
N VAL A 122 -11.62 -5.21 6.38
CA VAL A 122 -11.70 -6.64 6.68
C VAL A 122 -12.88 -7.29 5.98
N GLU A 123 -14.07 -6.69 6.10
CA GLU A 123 -15.25 -7.15 5.37
C GLU A 123 -15.01 -7.18 3.86
N LEU A 124 -14.33 -6.16 3.31
CA LEU A 124 -14.00 -6.11 1.89
C LEU A 124 -13.11 -7.27 1.46
N TYR A 125 -12.01 -7.57 2.15
CA TYR A 125 -11.12 -8.64 1.71
C TYR A 125 -11.75 -10.03 1.92
N LEU A 126 -12.61 -10.20 2.94
CA LEU A 126 -13.38 -11.43 3.11
C LEU A 126 -14.32 -11.69 1.93
N ASN A 127 -14.91 -10.64 1.34
CA ASN A 127 -15.71 -10.76 0.12
C ASN A 127 -14.89 -11.21 -1.10
N PHE A 128 -13.57 -11.02 -1.08
CA PHE A 128 -12.65 -11.52 -2.09
C PHE A 128 -12.06 -12.90 -1.77
N ASP A 129 -12.61 -13.59 -0.76
CA ASP A 129 -12.13 -14.89 -0.28
C ASP A 129 -10.67 -14.86 0.20
N LEU A 130 -10.22 -13.69 0.69
CA LEU A 130 -8.90 -13.52 1.27
C LEU A 130 -8.96 -13.76 2.78
N ASP A 131 -7.93 -14.43 3.30
CA ASP A 131 -7.77 -14.66 4.73
C ASP A 131 -6.40 -14.15 5.18
N PHE A 132 -6.40 -13.01 5.85
CA PHE A 132 -5.21 -12.42 6.44
C PHE A 132 -5.25 -12.50 7.96
N GLU A 133 -4.07 -12.58 8.58
CA GLU A 133 -3.95 -12.34 10.02
C GLU A 133 -4.49 -10.94 10.36
N GLU A 134 -5.60 -10.90 11.10
CA GLU A 134 -6.23 -9.66 11.53
C GLU A 134 -5.28 -8.87 12.43
N ILE A 135 -5.25 -7.55 12.23
CA ILE A 135 -4.33 -6.68 12.94
C ILE A 135 -5.03 -6.12 14.18
N GLU A 136 -4.56 -6.50 15.36
CA GLU A 136 -5.10 -5.95 16.61
C GLU A 136 -4.84 -4.43 16.73
N PHE A 137 -5.92 -3.67 16.93
CA PHE A 137 -5.88 -2.22 17.14
C PHE A 137 -5.56 -1.80 18.59
N LYS A 138 -5.40 -2.76 19.51
CA LYS A 138 -4.98 -2.49 20.89
C LYS A 138 -3.62 -1.80 20.94
N ASP A 139 -3.65 -0.48 21.00
CA ASP A 139 -2.83 0.39 21.86
C ASP A 139 -2.84 1.83 21.34
N PHE A 140 -3.81 2.63 21.80
CA PHE A 140 -3.63 4.09 21.91
C PHE A 140 -4.50 4.73 23.01
N ARG A 141 -5.69 4.19 23.27
CA ARG A 141 -6.61 4.79 24.26
C ARG A 141 -6.25 4.51 25.73
N GLU A 142 -5.44 3.48 26.03
CA GLU A 142 -5.18 3.10 27.42
C GLU A 142 -3.97 3.80 28.07
N THR A 143 -3.10 4.45 27.29
CA THR A 143 -1.91 5.15 27.84
C THR A 143 -2.18 6.60 28.22
N VAL A 144 -3.19 7.25 27.63
CA VAL A 144 -3.55 8.64 28.00
C VAL A 144 -4.38 8.67 29.29
N SER A 145 -5.28 7.70 29.50
CA SER A 145 -6.07 7.65 30.73
C SER A 145 -5.23 7.26 31.96
N ASN A 146 -4.27 6.33 31.81
CA ASN A 146 -3.49 5.84 32.94
C ASN A 146 -2.30 6.74 33.35
N THR A 147 -1.99 7.81 32.58
CA THR A 147 -0.93 8.76 32.93
C THR A 147 -1.45 10.00 33.68
N VAL A 148 -2.74 10.33 33.55
CA VAL A 148 -3.34 11.48 34.26
C VAL A 148 -3.77 11.10 35.68
N ASP A 149 -4.21 9.87 35.92
CA ASP A 149 -4.77 9.46 37.22
C ASP A 149 -3.74 8.98 38.26
N LYS A 150 -2.48 8.71 37.87
CA LYS A 150 -1.43 8.26 38.80
C LYS A 150 -0.39 9.33 39.19
N LYS A 151 -0.54 10.58 38.75
CA LYS A 151 0.42 11.67 39.05
C LYS A 151 -0.15 12.88 39.80
N THR A 152 -1.40 12.85 40.25
CA THR A 152 -1.99 13.91 41.11
C THR A 152 -2.01 13.58 42.60
N LYS A 153 -1.66 12.36 43.03
CA LYS A 153 -1.67 11.98 44.47
C LYS A 153 -0.30 11.66 45.09
N GLY A 154 0.81 11.98 44.41
CA GLY A 154 2.14 11.52 44.84
C GLY A 154 3.29 12.53 44.80
N LEU A 155 3.06 13.84 44.59
CA LEU A 155 4.16 14.81 44.46
C LEU A 155 4.00 16.11 45.27
N PHE A 156 3.13 16.12 46.29
CA PHE A 156 3.20 17.11 47.36
C PHE A 156 3.99 16.54 48.54
N SER A 157 5.25 16.18 48.29
CA SER A 157 6.21 15.87 49.34
C SER A 157 7.32 16.91 49.32
N LYS A 158 7.39 17.65 50.42
CA LYS A 158 8.35 18.69 50.78
C LYS A 158 9.79 18.37 50.34
N ASN A 159 10.38 19.24 49.50
CA ASN A 159 11.60 20.02 49.82
C ASN A 159 12.33 20.55 48.56
N LYS A 160 12.60 21.88 48.59
CA LYS A 160 13.62 22.64 47.85
C LYS A 160 13.49 22.71 46.32
N PHE A 161 12.63 23.63 45.86
CA PHE A 161 12.74 24.27 44.55
C PHE A 161 13.95 25.23 44.54
N THR A 162 15.08 24.80 43.99
CA THR A 162 16.16 25.72 43.62
C THR A 162 15.91 26.26 42.22
N LYS A 163 15.75 27.58 42.17
CA LYS A 163 15.45 28.42 41.02
C LYS A 163 16.70 28.59 40.14
N ALA A 164 16.99 27.63 39.26
CA ALA A 164 17.92 27.72 38.11
C ALA A 164 17.73 26.44 37.28
N ALA A 165 17.39 26.39 36.00
CA ALA A 165 17.44 27.37 34.94
C ALA A 165 16.15 27.26 34.09
N MET A 166 15.32 28.30 34.13
CA MET A 166 14.47 28.65 33.00
C MET A 166 15.20 29.79 32.30
N THR A 167 15.99 29.46 31.29
CA THR A 167 16.48 30.43 30.31
C THR A 167 16.13 29.89 28.95
N ALA A 168 15.32 30.67 28.24
CA ALA A 168 14.89 30.43 26.88
C ALA A 168 16.07 30.03 25.98
N GLY A 169 15.94 28.93 25.25
CA GLY A 169 16.91 28.51 24.24
C GLY A 169 16.97 27.01 24.03
N GLY A 170 16.55 26.57 22.85
CA GLY A 170 16.96 25.29 22.24
C GLY A 170 15.90 24.19 22.29
N LEU A 171 14.77 24.28 21.57
CA LEU A 171 14.70 23.80 20.17
C LEU A 171 16.04 23.91 19.43
N ALA A 172 16.84 22.86 19.49
CA ALA A 172 18.03 22.73 18.65
C ALA A 172 18.17 21.28 18.16
N ALA A 173 17.82 21.12 16.90
CA ALA A 173 18.48 20.33 15.86
C ALA A 173 19.03 18.92 16.22
N GLY A 174 18.48 17.92 15.54
CA GLY A 174 19.09 16.60 15.41
C GLY A 174 18.43 15.69 14.37
N LEU A 175 17.88 16.24 13.29
CA LEU A 175 17.58 15.47 12.07
C LEU A 175 18.88 15.38 11.27
N ALA A 176 19.75 14.42 11.63
CA ALA A 176 20.85 14.00 10.78
C ALA A 176 20.55 12.60 10.25
N ALA A 177 20.67 12.45 8.93
CA ALA A 177 20.57 11.18 8.25
C ALA A 177 21.54 10.16 8.89
N GLY A 178 20.98 9.06 9.43
CA GLY A 178 21.73 7.93 9.97
C GLY A 178 22.46 8.19 11.29
N GLY A 179 21.88 7.75 12.42
CA GLY A 179 22.60 7.64 13.70
C GLY A 179 21.76 7.95 14.93
N LEU A 180 21.68 6.97 15.84
CA LEU A 180 21.04 7.02 17.16
C LEU A 180 21.90 7.79 18.18
N VAL A 181 21.40 8.87 18.80
CA VAL A 181 21.79 9.36 20.16
C VAL A 181 20.62 10.24 20.67
N GLY A 182 19.72 9.76 21.56
CA GLY A 182 19.80 9.87 23.04
C GLY A 182 19.76 11.33 23.51
N VAL A 183 18.70 11.89 24.13
CA VAL A 183 18.22 11.61 25.50
C VAL A 183 16.75 12.03 25.68
N ALA A 184 16.02 11.31 26.55
CA ALA A 184 14.64 11.51 27.03
C ALA A 184 13.51 10.76 26.28
N GLY A 185 13.16 9.58 26.83
CA GLY A 185 11.85 8.94 26.62
C GLY A 185 11.87 7.51 26.10
N ALA A 186 12.19 6.54 26.95
CA ALA A 186 12.07 5.10 26.65
C ALA A 186 10.64 4.63 26.30
N GLY A 187 9.62 5.50 26.40
CA GLY A 187 8.24 5.22 25.97
C GLY A 187 7.93 5.56 24.51
N ILE A 188 8.73 6.38 23.82
CA ILE A 188 8.41 6.84 22.45
C ILE A 188 8.91 5.84 21.39
N ILE A 189 9.95 5.06 21.70
CA ILE A 189 10.58 4.13 20.77
C ILE A 189 9.70 2.88 20.56
N GLY A 190 9.09 2.33 21.61
CA GLY A 190 8.23 1.14 21.51
C GLY A 190 6.96 1.39 20.68
N SER A 191 6.21 2.45 20.99
CA SER A 191 4.96 2.77 20.29
C SER A 191 5.18 3.10 18.80
N LYS A 192 6.29 3.77 18.46
CA LYS A 192 6.62 4.10 17.06
C LYS A 192 7.08 2.88 16.26
N VAL A 193 7.79 1.92 16.89
CA VAL A 193 8.19 0.67 16.23
C VAL A 193 6.99 -0.23 15.98
N VAL A 194 6.06 -0.33 16.93
CA VAL A 194 4.81 -1.10 16.79
C VAL A 194 3.91 -0.51 15.71
N SER A 195 3.71 0.82 15.69
CA SER A 195 2.87 1.48 14.68
C SER A 195 3.44 1.36 13.26
N VAL A 196 4.77 1.47 13.09
CA VAL A 196 5.42 1.30 11.78
C VAL A 196 5.30 -0.13 11.26
N ASN A 197 5.41 -1.14 12.14
CA ASN A 197 5.24 -2.53 11.73
C ASN A 197 3.77 -2.85 11.38
N ARG A 198 2.82 -2.25 12.12
CA ARG A 198 1.39 -2.32 11.85
C ARG A 198 1.07 -1.76 10.46
N GLN A 199 1.49 -0.53 10.18
CA GLN A 199 1.27 0.12 8.89
C GLN A 199 1.92 -0.65 7.74
N LYS A 200 3.09 -1.25 7.98
CA LYS A 200 3.73 -2.14 6.99
C LYS A 200 2.87 -3.38 6.70
N LYS A 201 2.26 -4.02 7.71
CA LYS A 201 1.35 -5.17 7.52
C LYS A 201 0.06 -4.75 6.80
N MET A 202 -0.57 -3.66 7.23
CA MET A 202 -1.79 -3.12 6.59
C MET A 202 -1.55 -2.81 5.12
N LYS A 203 -0.45 -2.14 4.80
CA LYS A 203 -0.06 -1.85 3.43
C LYS A 203 0.14 -3.12 2.59
N GLN A 204 0.60 -4.21 3.19
CA GLN A 204 0.70 -5.49 2.50
C GLN A 204 -0.66 -6.09 2.19
N GLN A 205 -1.59 -6.07 3.16
CA GLN A 205 -2.97 -6.51 2.97
C GLN A 205 -3.67 -5.67 1.89
N GLN A 206 -3.51 -4.34 1.94
CA GLN A 206 -4.04 -3.41 0.93
C GLN A 206 -3.52 -3.74 -0.48
N TYR A 207 -2.21 -3.93 -0.67
CA TYR A 207 -1.69 -4.27 -2.00
C TYR A 207 -2.18 -5.63 -2.51
N HIS A 208 -2.29 -6.62 -1.64
CA HIS A 208 -2.78 -7.94 -2.03
C HIS A 208 -4.25 -7.88 -2.44
N THR A 209 -5.09 -7.24 -1.61
CA THR A 209 -6.51 -7.01 -1.89
C THR A 209 -6.71 -6.20 -3.18
N LEU A 210 -5.92 -5.14 -3.38
CA LEU A 210 -5.95 -4.31 -4.59
C LEU A 210 -5.63 -5.12 -5.86
N VAL A 211 -4.65 -6.04 -5.80
CA VAL A 211 -4.33 -6.90 -6.94
C VAL A 211 -5.48 -7.86 -7.25
N VAL A 212 -6.10 -8.47 -6.24
CA VAL A 212 -7.24 -9.37 -6.44
C VAL A 212 -8.45 -8.62 -6.98
N ALA A 213 -8.78 -7.46 -6.39
CA ALA A 213 -9.87 -6.61 -6.85
C ALA A 213 -9.66 -6.18 -8.30
N PHE A 214 -8.44 -5.78 -8.66
CA PHE A 214 -8.11 -5.45 -10.05
C PHE A 214 -8.22 -6.67 -10.97
N TYR A 215 -7.69 -7.84 -10.58
CA TYR A 215 -7.78 -9.05 -11.39
C TYR A 215 -9.24 -9.46 -11.65
N ARG A 216 -10.06 -9.54 -10.59
CA ARG A 216 -11.47 -9.98 -10.69
C ARG A 216 -12.38 -8.97 -11.39
N GLU A 217 -12.16 -7.67 -11.21
CA GLU A 217 -13.16 -6.66 -11.61
C GLU A 217 -12.65 -5.62 -12.62
N GLY A 218 -11.34 -5.42 -12.70
CA GLY A 218 -10.70 -4.32 -13.43
C GLY A 218 -9.92 -4.76 -14.67
N LEU A 219 -9.31 -5.94 -14.65
CA LEU A 219 -8.35 -6.37 -15.68
C LEU A 219 -9.01 -6.51 -17.04
N ALA A 220 -10.16 -7.19 -17.13
CA ALA A 220 -10.88 -7.33 -18.39
C ALA A 220 -11.24 -5.97 -19.00
N LYS A 221 -11.79 -5.06 -18.19
CA LYS A 221 -12.17 -3.71 -18.61
C LYS A 221 -10.96 -2.90 -19.09
N PHE A 222 -9.84 -2.98 -18.36
CA PHE A 222 -8.60 -2.31 -18.73
C PHE A 222 -8.06 -2.79 -20.08
N LEU A 223 -8.21 -4.08 -20.38
CA LEU A 223 -7.72 -4.67 -21.61
C LEU A 223 -8.64 -4.42 -22.81
N GLU A 224 -9.87 -3.94 -22.60
CA GLU A 224 -10.89 -3.70 -23.63
C GLU A 224 -11.02 -2.24 -24.07
N ASP A 225 -10.55 -1.28 -23.25
CA ASP A 225 -10.55 0.17 -23.51
C ASP A 225 -9.53 0.59 -24.60
#